data_AF-A0A1H5KKG0-F1
#
_entry.id   AF-A0A1H5KKG0-F1
#
_cell.length_a   1.000
_cell.length_b   1.000
_cell.length_c   1.000
_cell.angle_alpha   90.00
_cell.angle_beta   90.00
_cell.angle_gamma   90.00
#
_symmetry.space_group_name_H-M   'P 1'
#
loop_
_entity.id
_entity.type
_entity.pdbx_description
1 polymer ?
#
loop_
_entity_poly.entity_id
_entity_poly.type
_entity_poly.pdbx_seq_one_letter_code
_entity_poly.pdbx_strand_id
1 'polypeptide(L)'
;MAAPDVSEETLQLLLQQRGEAEHVDYKSVCDLNDLHDLLEIAKDVAAMQAFGGHIVIGVDDNAAPTDEMTPKMARLFDEATLRPKLAAYLPEPLRLISATHEVEGRTVVLVYVHPHPDGFLIVQKLGQHQTVDDKGKSRVVPVMRPGDVFIRRGTSSERWRHSDLERVLAPRDQRIREEARSEFAATIAAMEKARQGGQLASAPALAFTWQVDAETFDSTIVELIRNGDEIPLNLFFRRVVGEARTLLTPEVPNDALETLLDRITQVAGLAVAVDRPDLASRSIASLSSIYRLGLGTYGDPQPDLGVVAIKFWWSIIARVEALGAVMVRYEAWDQLRELTLQTPAAKEGYYYVSWIRHGLTAAANAGILHGASNQTLRPAALIHDARAVVHRLAALRMDQPDDSSYGAAPEIQHTQRDPLLDSICQYDALACVVSHAAKSNGSQFYPSFAGLFSTRAQPSLLQLLDDNQMQNHLLPDTPPQEVESLVKTVAKAAAQEGWTLRNAPWYFTDGRLT
;
A
#
# COMPACT_ATOMS: atom_id res chain seq x y z
N MET A 1 16.25 -21.72 -14.42
CA MET A 1 15.70 -22.03 -13.08
C MET A 1 14.20 -21.84 -13.21
N ALA A 2 13.40 -22.91 -13.05
CA ALA A 2 11.95 -22.78 -13.01
C ALA A 2 11.56 -21.84 -11.87
N ALA A 3 10.47 -21.08 -12.03
CA ALA A 3 9.95 -20.21 -10.98
C ALA A 3 9.70 -21.04 -9.69
N PRO A 4 9.80 -20.42 -8.48
CA PRO A 4 9.44 -21.07 -7.23
C PRO A 4 7.93 -21.34 -7.22
N ASP A 5 7.55 -22.46 -7.80
CA ASP A 5 6.17 -22.83 -8.06
C ASP A 5 6.01 -24.35 -7.99
N VAL A 6 4.81 -24.77 -7.60
CA VAL A 6 4.37 -26.17 -7.49
C VAL A 6 3.13 -26.43 -8.34
N SER A 7 2.88 -25.60 -9.36
CA SER A 7 1.81 -25.77 -10.34
C SER A 7 1.93 -27.06 -11.16
N GLU A 8 0.82 -27.46 -11.78
CA GLU A 8 0.77 -28.57 -12.71
C GLU A 8 1.69 -28.34 -13.92
N GLU A 9 1.80 -27.10 -14.41
CA GLU A 9 2.71 -26.74 -15.52
C GLU A 9 4.18 -27.00 -15.16
N THR A 10 4.57 -26.61 -13.93
CA THR A 10 5.93 -26.87 -13.43
C THR A 10 6.18 -28.37 -13.29
N LEU A 11 5.20 -29.12 -12.80
CA LEU A 11 5.29 -30.57 -12.72
C LEU A 11 5.52 -31.19 -14.10
N GLN A 12 4.69 -30.85 -15.09
CA GLN A 12 4.82 -31.38 -16.46
C GLN A 12 6.19 -31.05 -17.07
N LEU A 13 6.71 -29.84 -16.84
CA LEU A 13 8.04 -29.45 -17.30
C LEU A 13 9.14 -30.33 -16.69
N LEU A 14 9.07 -30.61 -15.39
CA LEU A 14 10.03 -31.48 -14.71
C LEU A 14 9.95 -32.90 -15.28
N LEU A 15 8.76 -33.47 -15.43
CA LEU A 15 8.59 -34.82 -16.01
C LEU A 15 9.16 -34.94 -17.43
N GLN A 16 9.10 -33.86 -18.22
CA GLN A 16 9.68 -33.83 -19.57
C GLN A 16 11.22 -33.83 -19.58
N GLN A 17 11.89 -33.47 -18.48
CA GLN A 17 13.35 -33.50 -18.40
C GLN A 17 13.93 -34.92 -18.42
N ARG A 18 13.11 -35.94 -18.06
CA ARG A 18 13.44 -37.39 -18.15
C ARG A 18 14.75 -37.83 -17.48
N GLY A 19 15.24 -37.05 -16.52
CA GLY A 19 16.46 -37.37 -15.78
C GLY A 19 16.63 -36.47 -14.57
N GLU A 20 17.29 -37.01 -13.55
CA GLU A 20 17.59 -36.28 -12.33
C GLU A 20 18.73 -35.26 -12.55
N ALA A 21 18.64 -34.14 -11.83
CA ALA A 21 19.64 -33.09 -11.86
C ALA A 21 19.85 -32.49 -10.46
N GLU A 22 20.80 -31.56 -10.32
CA GLU A 22 21.07 -30.90 -9.03
C GLU A 22 19.87 -30.11 -8.48
N HIS A 23 18.85 -29.85 -9.29
CA HIS A 23 17.65 -29.10 -8.91
C HIS A 23 16.37 -29.94 -8.92
N VAL A 24 16.45 -31.25 -9.22
CA VAL A 24 15.29 -32.14 -9.21
C VAL A 24 15.64 -33.52 -8.66
N ASP A 25 14.77 -34.05 -7.80
CA ASP A 25 14.87 -35.39 -7.19
C ASP A 25 13.60 -36.19 -7.48
N TYR A 26 13.75 -37.43 -7.94
CA TYR A 26 12.63 -38.32 -8.22
C TYR A 26 12.55 -39.44 -7.19
N LYS A 27 11.33 -39.72 -6.73
CA LYS A 27 11.05 -40.83 -5.81
C LYS A 27 9.78 -41.54 -6.22
N SER A 28 9.82 -42.86 -6.30
CA SER A 28 8.63 -43.66 -6.65
C SER A 28 7.59 -43.64 -5.52
N VAL A 29 8.05 -43.72 -4.27
CA VAL A 29 7.22 -43.72 -3.06
C VAL A 29 7.92 -43.01 -1.91
N CYS A 30 7.13 -42.41 -1.02
CA CYS A 30 7.61 -41.95 0.27
C CYS A 30 6.44 -41.89 1.28
N ASP A 31 6.54 -42.67 2.36
CA ASP A 31 5.64 -42.60 3.51
C ASP A 31 6.33 -41.88 4.68
N LEU A 32 5.92 -40.64 4.96
CA LEU A 32 6.49 -39.86 6.07
C LEU A 32 6.20 -40.43 7.46
N ASN A 33 5.44 -41.52 7.59
CA ASN A 33 5.31 -42.27 8.85
C ASN A 33 6.38 -43.35 9.00
N ASP A 34 7.03 -43.74 7.92
CA ASP A 34 8.24 -44.54 7.98
C ASP A 34 9.44 -43.63 8.31
N LEU A 35 10.26 -44.08 9.27
CA LEU A 35 11.39 -43.28 9.75
C LEU A 35 12.52 -43.19 8.72
N HIS A 36 12.73 -44.22 7.92
CA HIS A 36 13.74 -44.20 6.86
C HIS A 36 13.38 -43.14 5.82
N ASP A 37 12.15 -43.20 5.32
CA ASP A 37 11.61 -42.27 4.32
C ASP A 37 11.64 -40.82 4.80
N LEU A 38 11.25 -40.57 6.05
CA LEU A 38 11.33 -39.24 6.65
C LEU A 38 12.77 -38.73 6.72
N LEU A 39 13.74 -39.58 7.05
CA LEU A 39 15.14 -39.20 7.17
C LEU A 39 15.77 -38.92 5.79
N GLU A 40 15.43 -39.69 4.76
CA GLU A 40 15.89 -39.43 3.40
C GLU A 40 15.28 -38.13 2.86
N ILE A 41 13.97 -37.90 3.03
CA ILE A 41 13.36 -36.61 2.66
C ILE A 41 13.98 -35.44 3.41
N ALA A 42 14.24 -35.57 4.72
CA ALA A 42 14.90 -34.52 5.48
C ALA A 42 16.34 -34.24 4.97
N LYS A 43 17.07 -35.28 4.53
CA LYS A 43 18.40 -35.14 3.94
C LYS A 43 18.36 -34.44 2.59
N ASP A 44 17.40 -34.77 1.74
CA ASP A 44 17.24 -34.15 0.42
C ASP A 44 16.79 -32.70 0.54
N VAL A 45 15.84 -32.41 1.44
CA VAL A 45 15.47 -31.03 1.77
C VAL A 45 16.68 -30.26 2.27
N ALA A 46 17.48 -30.81 3.18
CA ALA A 46 18.70 -30.16 3.67
C ALA A 46 19.72 -29.89 2.55
N ALA A 47 19.87 -30.82 1.61
CA ALA A 47 20.75 -30.67 0.46
C ALA A 47 20.27 -29.58 -0.52
N MET A 48 18.96 -29.50 -0.76
CA MET A 48 18.35 -28.51 -1.65
C MET A 48 18.29 -27.11 -1.05
N GLN A 49 18.45 -26.93 0.26
CA GLN A 49 18.57 -25.61 0.87
C GLN A 49 19.76 -24.81 0.33
N ALA A 50 20.74 -25.43 -0.33
CA ALA A 50 21.88 -24.71 -0.87
C ALA A 50 21.57 -23.86 -2.10
N PHE A 51 20.78 -24.41 -3.03
CA PHE A 51 20.51 -23.78 -4.34
C PHE A 51 19.03 -23.76 -4.71
N GLY A 52 18.18 -24.32 -3.87
CA GLY A 52 16.78 -24.62 -4.17
C GLY A 52 16.63 -25.85 -5.07
N GLY A 53 15.41 -26.38 -5.14
CA GLY A 53 15.11 -27.51 -6.01
C GLY A 53 13.72 -28.07 -5.80
N HIS A 54 13.35 -29.02 -6.66
CA HIS A 54 12.08 -29.72 -6.64
C HIS A 54 12.28 -31.19 -6.27
N ILE A 55 11.42 -31.72 -5.41
CA ILE A 55 11.32 -33.15 -5.13
C ILE A 55 9.97 -33.62 -5.69
N VAL A 56 9.99 -34.57 -6.61
CA VAL A 56 8.80 -35.16 -7.23
C VAL A 56 8.65 -36.59 -6.76
N ILE A 57 7.50 -36.90 -6.15
CA ILE A 57 7.23 -38.17 -5.49
C ILE A 57 6.03 -38.82 -6.16
N GLY A 58 6.08 -40.13 -6.41
CA GLY A 58 5.10 -40.84 -7.24
C GLY A 58 5.59 -41.10 -8.66
N VAL A 59 6.90 -40.94 -8.93
CA VAL A 59 7.52 -41.13 -10.24
C VAL A 59 8.79 -41.96 -10.14
N ASP A 60 9.11 -42.75 -11.16
CA ASP A 60 10.36 -43.50 -11.21
C ASP A 60 11.55 -42.59 -11.59
N ASP A 61 12.76 -43.15 -11.61
CA ASP A 61 14.00 -42.44 -11.97
C ASP A 61 14.00 -41.86 -13.40
N ASN A 62 13.07 -42.30 -14.25
CA ASN A 62 12.87 -41.80 -15.63
C ASN A 62 11.74 -40.78 -15.71
N ALA A 63 11.22 -40.33 -14.57
CA ALA A 63 10.09 -39.42 -14.42
C ALA A 63 8.74 -39.99 -14.93
N ALA A 64 8.59 -41.32 -14.95
CA ALA A 64 7.32 -41.97 -15.28
C ALA A 64 6.45 -42.13 -14.02
N PRO A 65 5.17 -41.68 -14.02
CA PRO A 65 4.26 -41.85 -12.89
C PRO A 65 4.07 -43.33 -12.50
N THR A 66 4.10 -43.62 -11.20
CA THR A 66 3.98 -44.96 -10.62
C THR A 66 2.73 -45.10 -9.76
N ASP A 67 2.29 -46.34 -9.52
CA ASP A 67 1.12 -46.64 -8.66
C ASP A 67 1.51 -46.83 -7.18
N GLU A 68 2.78 -46.57 -6.82
CA GLU A 68 3.30 -46.80 -5.46
C GLU A 68 2.86 -45.69 -4.48
N MET A 69 2.65 -44.47 -4.98
CA MET A 69 2.23 -43.34 -4.19
C MET A 69 0.70 -43.29 -4.03
N THR A 70 0.22 -43.50 -2.81
CA THR A 70 -1.23 -43.51 -2.52
C THR A 70 -1.75 -42.12 -2.10
N PRO A 71 -3.04 -41.80 -2.32
CA PRO A 71 -3.64 -40.55 -1.82
C PRO A 71 -3.53 -40.37 -0.31
N LYS A 72 -3.44 -41.46 0.46
CA LYS A 72 -3.25 -41.42 1.92
C LYS A 72 -1.84 -40.96 2.29
N MET A 73 -0.82 -41.42 1.56
CA MET A 73 0.57 -40.98 1.74
C MET A 73 0.73 -39.53 1.30
N ALA A 74 0.13 -39.13 0.18
CA ALA A 74 0.20 -37.76 -0.33
C ALA A 74 -0.31 -36.69 0.65
N ARG A 75 -1.36 -37.01 1.43
CA ARG A 75 -1.87 -36.11 2.47
C ARG A 75 -0.84 -35.71 3.54
N LEU A 76 0.20 -36.51 3.74
CA LEU A 76 1.26 -36.21 4.70
C LEU A 76 2.18 -35.07 4.22
N PHE A 77 2.14 -34.75 2.93
CA PHE A 77 2.91 -33.68 2.31
C PHE A 77 2.19 -32.33 2.31
N ASP A 78 1.00 -32.23 2.92
CA ASP A 78 0.46 -30.93 3.29
C ASP A 78 1.44 -30.18 4.19
N GLU A 79 1.64 -28.88 3.94
CA GLU A 79 2.71 -28.10 4.57
C GLU A 79 2.59 -28.12 6.11
N ALA A 80 1.37 -28.11 6.66
CA ALA A 80 1.14 -28.13 8.10
C ALA A 80 1.56 -29.47 8.75
N THR A 81 1.65 -30.55 7.96
CA THR A 81 2.08 -31.88 8.43
C THR A 81 3.58 -32.13 8.16
N LEU A 82 4.05 -31.75 6.97
CA LEU A 82 5.43 -31.96 6.53
C LEU A 82 6.43 -31.14 7.36
N ARG A 83 6.14 -29.86 7.55
CA ARG A 83 7.06 -28.90 8.21
C ARG A 83 7.39 -29.31 9.65
N PRO A 84 6.45 -29.65 10.55
CA PRO A 84 6.78 -30.11 11.90
C PRO A 84 7.64 -31.39 11.93
N LYS A 85 7.43 -32.32 10.99
CA LYS A 85 8.23 -33.55 10.91
C LYS A 85 9.68 -33.25 10.51
N LEU A 86 9.90 -32.35 9.55
CA LEU A 86 11.23 -31.92 9.14
C LEU A 86 11.94 -31.08 10.21
N ALA A 87 11.21 -30.21 10.90
CA ALA A 87 11.73 -29.34 11.97
C ALA A 87 12.34 -30.14 13.13
N ALA A 88 11.96 -31.41 13.30
CA ALA A 88 12.59 -32.29 14.29
C ALA A 88 14.08 -32.55 14.03
N TYR A 89 14.55 -32.41 12.78
CA TYR A 89 15.93 -32.69 12.36
C TYR A 89 16.65 -31.48 11.77
N LEU A 90 15.89 -30.54 11.18
CA LEU A 90 16.40 -29.36 10.50
C LEU A 90 15.95 -28.08 11.26
N PRO A 91 16.83 -27.10 11.50
CA PRO A 91 16.46 -25.85 12.15
C PRO A 91 15.52 -24.99 11.29
N GLU A 92 14.72 -24.15 11.95
CA GLU A 92 13.94 -23.10 11.30
C GLU A 92 14.81 -21.86 11.02
N PRO A 93 14.50 -21.06 9.98
CA PRO A 93 13.32 -21.15 9.11
C PRO A 93 13.48 -22.12 7.93
N LEU A 94 12.54 -23.08 7.79
CA LEU A 94 12.42 -23.91 6.60
C LEU A 94 11.50 -23.23 5.59
N ARG A 95 11.93 -22.99 4.36
CA ARG A 95 11.07 -22.43 3.30
C ARG A 95 10.82 -23.49 2.25
N LEU A 96 9.61 -24.03 2.23
CA LEU A 96 9.17 -25.02 1.27
C LEU A 96 7.68 -24.82 0.99
N ILE A 97 7.26 -25.19 -0.20
CA ILE A 97 5.85 -25.28 -0.61
C ILE A 97 5.62 -26.65 -1.25
N SER A 98 4.41 -27.17 -1.12
CA SER A 98 4.07 -28.50 -1.64
C SER A 98 2.67 -28.51 -2.25
N ALA A 99 2.49 -29.34 -3.27
CA ALA A 99 1.20 -29.60 -3.91
C ALA A 99 1.07 -31.07 -4.29
N THR A 100 -0.17 -31.56 -4.31
CA THR A 100 -0.50 -32.90 -4.82
C THR A 100 -1.23 -32.75 -6.15
N HIS A 101 -0.83 -33.54 -7.13
CA HIS A 101 -1.33 -33.54 -8.50
C HIS A 101 -1.78 -34.93 -8.90
N GLU A 102 -2.58 -35.00 -9.97
CA GLU A 102 -2.96 -36.25 -10.62
C GLU A 102 -2.43 -36.26 -12.04
N VAL A 103 -1.58 -37.23 -12.38
CA VAL A 103 -0.96 -37.39 -13.70
C VAL A 103 -1.28 -38.78 -14.23
N GLU A 104 -1.96 -38.87 -15.36
CA GLU A 104 -2.42 -40.15 -15.93
C GLU A 104 -3.24 -41.03 -14.95
N GLY A 105 -4.01 -40.39 -14.05
CA GLY A 105 -4.78 -41.09 -13.01
C GLY A 105 -3.96 -41.53 -11.79
N ARG A 106 -2.67 -41.15 -11.72
CA ARG A 106 -1.75 -41.51 -10.62
C ARG A 106 -1.44 -40.29 -9.77
N THR A 107 -1.27 -40.51 -8.46
CA THR A 107 -0.99 -39.44 -7.50
C THR A 107 0.48 -39.08 -7.52
N VAL A 108 0.78 -37.79 -7.74
CA VAL A 108 2.15 -37.25 -7.74
C VAL A 108 2.23 -36.07 -6.78
N VAL A 109 3.23 -36.03 -5.91
CA VAL A 109 3.49 -34.91 -5.02
C VAL A 109 4.68 -34.11 -5.54
N LEU A 110 4.53 -32.80 -5.60
CA LEU A 110 5.59 -31.86 -5.95
C LEU A 110 5.91 -31.01 -4.71
N VAL A 111 7.17 -31.05 -4.28
CA VAL A 111 7.69 -30.20 -3.20
C VAL A 111 8.74 -29.28 -3.79
N TYR A 112 8.61 -27.98 -3.59
CA TYR A 112 9.66 -27.02 -3.90
C TYR A 112 10.35 -26.57 -2.61
N VAL A 113 11.67 -26.69 -2.57
CA VAL A 113 12.54 -26.24 -1.48
C VAL A 113 13.21 -24.94 -1.91
N HIS A 114 12.97 -23.87 -1.17
CA HIS A 114 13.67 -22.61 -1.41
C HIS A 114 15.12 -22.70 -0.94
N PRO A 115 16.05 -21.97 -1.59
CA PRO A 115 17.39 -21.80 -1.04
C PRO A 115 17.34 -21.04 0.29
N HIS A 116 18.16 -21.48 1.25
CA HIS A 116 18.33 -20.84 2.53
C HIS A 116 19.05 -19.49 2.34
N PRO A 117 18.66 -18.41 3.04
CA PRO A 117 19.32 -17.09 2.89
C PRO A 117 20.82 -17.08 3.20
N ASP A 118 21.28 -18.00 4.04
CA ASP A 118 22.70 -18.20 4.37
C ASP A 118 23.42 -19.18 3.44
N GLY A 119 22.71 -19.76 2.48
CA GLY A 119 23.23 -20.68 1.47
C GLY A 119 23.33 -22.14 1.93
N PHE A 120 23.13 -22.48 3.20
CA PHE A 120 23.06 -23.86 3.64
C PHE A 120 22.32 -23.99 4.96
N LEU A 121 21.98 -25.23 5.32
CA LEU A 121 21.34 -25.57 6.58
C LEU A 121 22.18 -26.61 7.32
N ILE A 122 22.31 -26.42 8.63
CA ILE A 122 23.06 -27.31 9.53
C ILE A 122 22.07 -28.22 10.24
N VAL A 123 22.24 -29.53 10.11
CA VAL A 123 21.41 -30.53 10.80
C VAL A 123 21.56 -30.37 12.32
N GLN A 124 20.46 -30.39 13.06
CA GLN A 124 20.44 -30.17 14.52
C GLN A 124 20.30 -31.46 15.35
N LYS A 125 19.83 -32.55 14.74
CA LYS A 125 19.54 -33.81 15.45
C LYS A 125 20.07 -35.03 14.71
N LEU A 126 20.49 -36.04 15.47
CA LEU A 126 20.88 -37.35 14.92
C LEU A 126 19.65 -38.05 14.31
N GLY A 127 19.76 -38.42 13.04
CA GLY A 127 18.80 -39.24 12.31
C GLY A 127 19.40 -40.62 12.02
N GLN A 128 18.81 -41.68 12.59
CA GLN A 128 19.24 -43.06 12.38
C GLN A 128 18.04 -44.01 12.38
N HIS A 129 18.16 -45.10 11.65
CA HIS A 129 17.13 -46.15 11.54
C HIS A 129 17.79 -47.53 11.64
N GLN A 130 16.99 -48.56 11.92
CA GLN A 130 17.46 -49.95 11.97
C GLN A 130 17.23 -50.62 10.61
N THR A 131 18.25 -51.26 10.08
CA THR A 131 18.17 -52.12 8.90
C THR A 131 18.58 -53.54 9.26
N VAL A 132 18.11 -54.52 8.50
CA VAL A 132 18.52 -55.92 8.64
C VAL A 132 19.43 -56.25 7.45
N ASP A 133 20.63 -56.77 7.72
CA ASP A 133 21.52 -57.20 6.65
C ASP A 133 21.06 -58.51 6.00
N ASP A 134 21.67 -58.88 4.87
CA ASP A 134 21.38 -60.12 4.12
C ASP A 134 21.57 -61.40 4.96
N LYS A 135 22.19 -61.28 6.15
CA LYS A 135 22.44 -62.37 7.11
C LYS A 135 21.48 -62.33 8.31
N GLY A 136 20.44 -61.49 8.26
CA GLY A 136 19.42 -61.38 9.30
C GLY A 136 19.85 -60.61 10.54
N LYS A 137 20.98 -59.88 10.51
CA LYS A 137 21.49 -59.12 11.65
C LYS A 137 21.03 -57.67 11.58
N SER A 138 20.37 -57.20 12.64
CA SER A 138 19.98 -55.80 12.77
C SER A 138 21.20 -54.90 12.96
N ARG A 139 21.29 -53.83 12.17
CA ARG A 139 22.30 -52.78 12.23
C ARG A 139 21.64 -51.41 12.30
N VAL A 140 22.18 -50.53 13.12
CA VAL A 140 21.78 -49.11 13.14
C VAL A 140 22.57 -48.37 12.06
N VAL A 141 21.87 -47.68 11.16
CA VAL A 141 22.46 -46.90 10.08
C VAL A 141 22.18 -45.40 10.32
N PRO A 142 23.22 -44.58 10.56
CA PRO A 142 23.07 -43.14 10.69
C PRO A 142 22.95 -42.49 9.31
N VAL A 143 21.85 -41.77 9.08
CA VAL A 143 21.60 -40.99 7.85
C VAL A 143 22.25 -39.61 7.97
N MET A 144 22.00 -38.92 9.09
CA MET A 144 22.48 -37.56 9.37
C MET A 144 22.85 -37.38 10.84
N ARG A 145 23.78 -36.46 11.13
CA ARG A 145 24.28 -36.13 12.48
C ARG A 145 24.17 -34.63 12.74
N PRO A 146 24.07 -34.20 14.01
CA PRO A 146 24.20 -32.79 14.35
C PRO A 146 25.50 -32.21 13.79
N GLY A 147 25.42 -31.06 13.12
CA GLY A 147 26.55 -30.41 12.45
C GLY A 147 26.78 -30.84 11.00
N ASP A 148 26.08 -31.86 10.50
CA ASP A 148 26.15 -32.20 9.08
C ASP A 148 25.54 -31.07 8.24
N VAL A 149 26.20 -30.76 7.12
CA VAL A 149 25.68 -29.92 6.04
C VAL A 149 25.65 -30.76 4.79
N PHE A 150 24.48 -30.87 4.17
CA PHE A 150 24.29 -31.58 2.93
C PHE A 150 24.22 -30.62 1.76
N ILE A 151 24.67 -31.07 0.60
CA ILE A 151 24.51 -30.40 -0.68
C ILE A 151 24.17 -31.43 -1.75
N ARG A 152 23.46 -31.00 -2.78
CA ARG A 152 23.20 -31.83 -3.95
C ARG A 152 24.39 -31.77 -4.91
N ARG A 153 24.88 -32.95 -5.33
CA ARG A 153 25.87 -33.12 -6.40
C ARG A 153 25.34 -34.13 -7.40
N GLY A 154 25.06 -33.67 -8.62
CA GLY A 154 24.30 -34.48 -9.58
C GLY A 154 22.98 -34.95 -8.97
N THR A 155 22.83 -36.27 -8.82
CA THR A 155 21.62 -36.93 -8.30
C THR A 155 21.68 -37.27 -6.81
N SER A 156 22.80 -37.03 -6.15
CA SER A 156 23.03 -37.48 -4.77
C SER A 156 23.10 -36.33 -3.77
N SER A 157 22.43 -36.52 -2.63
CA SER A 157 22.55 -35.66 -1.45
C SER A 157 23.76 -36.11 -0.60
N GLU A 158 24.85 -35.36 -0.69
CA GLU A 158 26.13 -35.66 -0.05
C GLU A 158 26.50 -34.65 1.03
N ARG A 159 27.37 -35.05 1.97
CA ARG A 159 28.00 -34.08 2.87
C ARG A 159 28.86 -33.10 2.07
N TRP A 160 28.77 -31.83 2.42
CA TRP A 160 29.60 -30.80 1.80
C TRP A 160 31.09 -31.03 2.07
N ARG A 161 31.93 -30.44 1.24
CA ARG A 161 33.38 -30.42 1.34
C ARG A 161 33.85 -28.97 1.28
N HIS A 162 35.10 -28.73 1.64
CA HIS A 162 35.70 -27.40 1.57
C HIS A 162 35.56 -26.75 0.18
N SER A 163 35.64 -27.55 -0.90
CA SER A 163 35.46 -27.09 -2.28
C SER A 163 34.08 -26.51 -2.59
N ASP A 164 33.07 -26.76 -1.76
CA ASP A 164 31.71 -26.29 -1.99
C ASP A 164 31.46 -24.90 -1.40
N LEU A 165 32.32 -24.43 -0.49
CA LEU A 165 32.12 -23.18 0.25
C LEU A 165 31.94 -21.98 -0.67
N GLU A 166 32.83 -21.82 -1.65
CA GLU A 166 32.77 -20.70 -2.59
C GLU A 166 31.46 -20.71 -3.40
N ARG A 167 31.09 -21.88 -3.92
CA ARG A 167 29.86 -22.05 -4.70
C ARG A 167 28.61 -21.76 -3.88
N VAL A 168 28.58 -22.21 -2.64
CA VAL A 168 27.45 -22.04 -1.71
C VAL A 168 27.32 -20.60 -1.21
N LEU A 169 28.44 -19.93 -0.90
CA LEU A 169 28.42 -18.59 -0.33
C LEU A 169 28.34 -17.47 -1.38
N ALA A 170 28.76 -17.71 -2.62
CA ALA A 170 28.77 -16.69 -3.66
C ALA A 170 27.40 -15.99 -3.88
N PRO A 171 26.25 -16.70 -3.94
CA PRO A 171 24.95 -16.05 -4.06
C PRO A 171 24.62 -15.14 -2.87
N ARG A 172 24.94 -15.57 -1.64
CA ARG A 172 24.74 -14.77 -0.42
C ARG A 172 25.61 -13.51 -0.44
N ASP A 173 26.89 -13.66 -0.77
CA ASP A 173 27.84 -12.56 -0.83
C ASP A 173 27.45 -11.55 -1.92
N GLN A 174 26.96 -12.03 -3.07
CA GLN A 174 26.45 -11.17 -4.13
C GLN A 174 25.23 -10.38 -3.66
N ARG A 175 24.25 -11.04 -3.04
CA ARG A 175 23.07 -10.38 -2.48
C ARG A 175 23.46 -9.29 -1.47
N ILE A 176 24.36 -9.59 -0.54
CA ILE A 176 24.84 -8.61 0.46
C ILE A 176 25.52 -7.40 -0.23
N ARG A 177 26.35 -7.63 -1.25
CA ARG A 177 27.01 -6.54 -2.00
C ARG A 177 26.01 -5.70 -2.77
N GLU A 178 24.98 -6.30 -3.37
CA GLU A 178 23.93 -5.61 -4.10
C GLU A 178 23.05 -4.77 -3.16
N GLU A 179 22.65 -5.33 -2.01
CA GLU A 179 21.95 -4.61 -0.94
C GLU A 179 22.76 -3.40 -0.47
N ALA A 180 24.05 -3.58 -0.16
CA ALA A 180 24.93 -2.50 0.27
C ALA A 180 25.15 -1.43 -0.82
N ARG A 181 25.23 -1.82 -2.10
CA ARG A 181 25.32 -0.87 -3.23
C ARG A 181 24.05 -0.06 -3.38
N SER A 182 22.89 -0.70 -3.23
CA SER A 182 21.58 -0.04 -3.30
C SER A 182 21.43 0.98 -2.16
N GLU A 183 21.78 0.60 -0.93
CA GLU A 183 21.74 1.47 0.25
C GLU A 183 22.70 2.67 0.11
N PHE A 184 23.93 2.42 -0.37
CA PHE A 184 24.88 3.49 -0.62
C PHE A 184 24.40 4.45 -1.71
N ALA A 185 23.88 3.93 -2.82
CA ALA A 185 23.32 4.76 -3.90
C ALA A 185 22.14 5.62 -3.41
N ALA A 186 21.24 5.04 -2.60
CA ALA A 186 20.14 5.77 -1.99
C ALA A 186 20.63 6.90 -1.06
N THR A 187 21.69 6.64 -0.28
CA THR A 187 22.31 7.64 0.60
C THR A 187 22.93 8.79 -0.20
N ILE A 188 23.68 8.50 -1.26
CA ILE A 188 24.27 9.54 -2.13
C ILE A 188 23.18 10.37 -2.82
N ALA A 189 22.12 9.72 -3.30
CA ALA A 189 20.99 10.42 -3.89
C ALA A 189 20.31 11.37 -2.88
N ALA A 190 20.11 10.94 -1.63
CA ALA A 190 19.56 11.79 -0.58
C ALA A 190 20.47 13.00 -0.27
N MET A 191 21.79 12.81 -0.23
CA MET A 191 22.75 13.90 -0.02
C MET A 191 22.72 14.93 -1.16
N GLU A 192 22.68 14.47 -2.41
CA GLU A 192 22.62 15.35 -3.58
C GLU A 192 21.32 16.17 -3.61
N LYS A 193 20.19 15.57 -3.25
CA LYS A 193 18.89 16.26 -3.11
C LYS A 193 18.95 17.35 -2.04
N ALA A 194 19.47 17.03 -0.85
CA ALA A 194 19.64 18.01 0.22
C ALA A 194 20.55 19.17 -0.21
N ARG A 195 21.61 18.88 -0.97
CA ARG A 195 22.52 19.90 -1.53
C ARG A 195 21.80 20.83 -2.51
N GLN A 196 20.97 20.30 -3.41
CA GLN A 196 20.20 21.09 -4.37
C GLN A 196 19.16 21.98 -3.68
N GLY A 197 18.41 21.43 -2.71
CA GLY A 197 17.46 22.21 -1.90
C GLY A 197 18.13 23.36 -1.15
N GLY A 198 19.27 23.12 -0.52
CA GLY A 198 20.05 24.16 0.17
C GLY A 198 20.58 25.23 -0.79
N GLN A 199 21.08 24.84 -1.97
CA GLN A 199 21.53 25.80 -2.99
C GLN A 199 20.39 26.70 -3.47
N LEU A 200 19.22 26.12 -3.78
CA LEU A 200 18.07 26.89 -4.24
C LEU A 200 17.50 27.80 -3.15
N ALA A 201 17.47 27.33 -1.89
CA ALA A 201 17.05 28.15 -0.76
C ALA A 201 17.97 29.36 -0.51
N SER A 202 19.25 29.27 -0.87
CA SER A 202 20.23 30.37 -0.79
C SER A 202 20.32 31.25 -2.04
N ALA A 203 19.62 30.89 -3.12
CA ALA A 203 19.65 31.60 -4.39
C ALA A 203 18.79 32.89 -4.33
N PRO A 204 18.87 33.79 -5.33
CA PRO A 204 17.97 34.94 -5.39
C PRO A 204 16.51 34.50 -5.33
N ALA A 205 15.67 35.19 -4.54
CA ALA A 205 14.31 34.75 -4.22
C ALA A 205 13.40 34.43 -5.42
N LEU A 206 13.68 35.02 -6.60
CA LEU A 206 12.95 34.74 -7.85
C LEU A 206 13.26 33.37 -8.47
N ALA A 207 14.38 32.74 -8.09
CA ALA A 207 14.78 31.41 -8.56
C ALA A 207 13.87 30.30 -8.01
N PHE A 208 13.21 30.53 -6.88
CA PHE A 208 12.21 29.60 -6.35
C PHE A 208 10.92 29.69 -7.19
N THR A 209 10.62 28.61 -7.92
CA THR A 209 9.45 28.46 -8.81
C THR A 209 8.83 27.07 -8.66
N TRP A 210 7.58 26.88 -9.10
CA TRP A 210 6.92 25.56 -9.06
C TRP A 210 7.49 24.55 -10.07
N GLN A 211 8.27 25.03 -11.05
CA GLN A 211 8.76 24.24 -12.18
C GLN A 211 9.97 23.36 -11.82
N VAL A 212 10.55 23.54 -10.63
CA VAL A 212 11.55 22.60 -10.12
C VAL A 212 10.90 21.24 -9.83
N ASP A 213 11.71 20.18 -9.83
CA ASP A 213 11.22 18.85 -9.48
C ASP A 213 10.69 18.80 -8.04
N ALA A 214 9.83 17.83 -7.76
CA ALA A 214 9.07 17.77 -6.51
C ALA A 214 9.96 17.67 -5.27
N GLU A 215 11.07 16.93 -5.36
CA GLU A 215 11.95 16.68 -4.23
C GLU A 215 12.84 17.90 -3.93
N THR A 216 13.37 18.55 -4.97
CA THR A 216 14.08 19.84 -4.83
C THR A 216 13.16 20.91 -4.28
N PHE A 217 11.89 20.95 -4.73
CA PHE A 217 10.90 21.89 -4.24
C PHE A 217 10.63 21.71 -2.73
N ASP A 218 10.36 20.46 -2.31
CA ASP A 218 10.05 20.13 -0.91
C ASP A 218 11.25 20.44 0.01
N SER A 219 12.45 20.03 -0.39
CA SER A 219 13.68 20.33 0.37
C SER A 219 13.97 21.83 0.45
N THR A 220 13.70 22.59 -0.62
CA THR A 220 13.84 24.05 -0.61
C THR A 220 12.87 24.71 0.36
N ILE A 221 11.60 24.28 0.41
CA ILE A 221 10.61 24.81 1.36
C ILE A 221 11.05 24.58 2.80
N VAL A 222 11.49 23.36 3.11
CA VAL A 222 11.98 23.02 4.46
C VAL A 222 13.15 23.92 4.84
N GLU A 223 14.10 24.13 3.94
CA GLU A 223 15.25 25.01 4.19
C GLU A 223 14.86 26.49 4.34
N LEU A 224 13.90 26.99 3.56
CA LEU A 224 13.37 28.35 3.70
C LEU A 224 12.68 28.55 5.05
N ILE A 225 11.85 27.59 5.48
CA ILE A 225 11.21 27.60 6.80
C ILE A 225 12.26 27.55 7.91
N ARG A 226 13.25 26.66 7.80
CA ARG A 226 14.34 26.49 8.77
C ARG A 226 15.18 27.76 8.92
N ASN A 227 15.41 28.49 7.83
CA ASN A 227 16.17 29.74 7.83
C ASN A 227 15.32 30.97 8.15
N GLY A 228 13.99 30.83 8.28
CA GLY A 228 13.06 31.94 8.47
C GLY A 228 13.00 32.90 7.27
N ASP A 229 13.38 32.44 6.07
CA ASP A 229 13.33 33.26 4.85
C ASP A 229 11.97 33.11 4.15
N GLU A 230 11.07 34.03 4.46
CA GLU A 230 9.73 34.03 3.88
C GLU A 230 9.64 34.72 2.52
N ILE A 231 10.69 35.41 2.05
CA ILE A 231 10.62 36.22 0.83
C ILE A 231 10.32 35.35 -0.41
N PRO A 232 10.99 34.21 -0.65
CA PRO A 232 10.70 33.37 -1.81
C PRO A 232 9.28 32.79 -1.75
N LEU A 233 8.80 32.37 -0.57
CA LEU A 233 7.44 31.88 -0.35
C LEU A 233 6.41 33.00 -0.62
N ASN A 234 6.67 34.22 -0.15
CA ASN A 234 5.85 35.40 -0.43
C ASN A 234 5.71 35.69 -1.92
N LEU A 235 6.81 35.63 -2.66
CA LEU A 235 6.80 35.83 -4.11
C LEU A 235 6.12 34.66 -4.84
N PHE A 236 6.29 33.43 -4.37
CA PHE A 236 5.59 32.25 -4.90
C PHE A 236 4.06 32.44 -4.84
N PHE A 237 3.50 32.70 -3.64
CA PHE A 237 2.04 32.86 -3.50
C PHE A 237 1.47 34.04 -4.27
N ARG A 238 2.24 35.13 -4.46
CA ARG A 238 1.81 36.28 -5.27
C ARG A 238 1.70 35.96 -6.77
N ARG A 239 2.52 35.03 -7.28
CA ARG A 239 2.58 34.69 -8.70
C ARG A 239 1.64 33.54 -9.05
N VAL A 240 1.48 32.57 -8.15
CA VAL A 240 0.89 31.26 -8.45
C VAL A 240 -0.55 31.33 -9.00
N VAL A 241 -1.35 32.29 -8.53
CA VAL A 241 -2.73 32.49 -9.03
C VAL A 241 -2.74 33.05 -10.46
N GLY A 242 -1.80 33.96 -10.78
CA GLY A 242 -1.66 34.51 -12.12
C GLY A 242 -1.15 33.45 -13.11
N GLU A 243 -0.18 32.65 -12.69
CA GLU A 243 0.35 31.53 -13.48
C GLU A 243 -0.73 30.46 -13.72
N ALA A 244 -1.52 30.11 -12.69
CA ALA A 244 -2.66 29.20 -12.85
C ALA A 244 -3.70 29.71 -13.87
N ARG A 245 -3.98 31.03 -13.88
CA ARG A 245 -4.88 31.64 -14.86
C ARG A 245 -4.36 31.51 -16.29
N THR A 246 -3.05 31.65 -16.50
CA THR A 246 -2.44 31.47 -17.82
C THR A 246 -2.46 30.02 -18.27
N LEU A 247 -2.34 29.08 -17.34
CA LEU A 247 -2.37 27.63 -17.63
C LEU A 247 -3.79 27.08 -17.81
N LEU A 248 -4.82 27.74 -17.25
CA LEU A 248 -6.20 27.31 -17.38
C LEU A 248 -6.74 27.67 -18.77
N THR A 249 -6.64 26.73 -19.71
CA THR A 249 -7.12 26.88 -21.09
C THR A 249 -8.24 25.87 -21.39
N PRO A 250 -9.07 26.10 -22.43
CA PRO A 250 -10.11 25.14 -22.87
C PRO A 250 -9.56 23.86 -23.52
N GLU A 251 -8.26 23.80 -23.78
CA GLU A 251 -7.61 22.81 -24.66
C GLU A 251 -6.82 21.78 -23.84
N VAL A 252 -7.32 20.53 -23.78
CA VAL A 252 -6.66 19.33 -23.19
C VAL A 252 -6.34 19.45 -21.68
N PRO A 253 -6.30 18.36 -20.89
CA PRO A 253 -5.71 18.38 -19.56
C PRO A 253 -4.30 18.99 -19.58
N ASN A 254 -4.05 19.94 -18.68
CA ASN A 254 -2.79 20.66 -18.61
C ASN A 254 -1.95 20.13 -17.43
N ASP A 255 -0.98 19.26 -17.74
CA ASP A 255 -0.06 18.67 -16.75
C ASP A 255 0.72 19.73 -15.96
N ALA A 256 0.99 20.89 -16.56
CA ALA A 256 1.63 22.00 -15.85
C ALA A 256 0.72 22.64 -14.80
N LEU A 257 -0.60 22.72 -15.08
CA LEU A 257 -1.58 23.18 -14.08
C LEU A 257 -1.68 22.17 -12.92
N GLU A 258 -1.73 20.88 -13.22
CA GLU A 258 -1.71 19.81 -12.21
C GLU A 258 -0.44 19.86 -11.34
N THR A 259 0.72 20.12 -11.96
CA THR A 259 2.00 20.29 -11.25
C THR A 259 1.95 21.53 -10.35
N LEU A 260 1.43 22.65 -10.84
CA LEU A 260 1.28 23.87 -10.03
C LEU A 260 0.35 23.64 -8.82
N LEU A 261 -0.77 22.92 -9.01
CA LEU A 261 -1.67 22.54 -7.92
C LEU A 261 -0.99 21.61 -6.92
N ASP A 262 -0.21 20.63 -7.39
CA ASP A 262 0.59 19.75 -6.55
C ASP A 262 1.57 20.55 -5.68
N ARG A 263 2.23 21.56 -6.25
CA ARG A 263 3.22 22.39 -5.53
C ARG A 263 2.59 23.22 -4.42
N ILE A 264 1.41 23.81 -4.63
CA ILE A 264 0.69 24.50 -3.53
C ILE A 264 0.27 23.50 -2.45
N THR A 265 -0.17 22.31 -2.86
CA THR A 265 -0.58 21.23 -1.96
C THR A 265 0.60 20.73 -1.12
N GLN A 266 1.79 20.59 -1.71
CA GLN A 266 3.02 20.25 -1.01
C GLN A 266 3.39 21.31 0.03
N VAL A 267 3.31 22.61 -0.30
CA VAL A 267 3.55 23.70 0.66
C VAL A 267 2.59 23.59 1.84
N ALA A 268 1.30 23.36 1.59
CA ALA A 268 0.30 23.19 2.66
C ALA A 268 0.60 21.97 3.55
N GLY A 269 0.91 20.80 2.96
CA GLY A 269 1.25 19.59 3.71
C GLY A 269 2.48 19.75 4.59
N LEU A 270 3.55 20.33 4.03
CA LEU A 270 4.77 20.65 4.79
C LEU A 270 4.48 21.65 5.91
N ALA A 271 3.71 22.69 5.63
CA ALA A 271 3.35 23.72 6.61
C ALA A 271 2.59 23.12 7.81
N VAL A 272 1.62 22.23 7.56
CA VAL A 272 0.90 21.52 8.64
C VAL A 272 1.87 20.64 9.44
N ALA A 273 2.72 19.88 8.75
CA ALA A 273 3.63 18.94 9.40
C ALA A 273 4.72 19.60 10.27
N VAL A 274 5.09 20.85 9.96
CA VAL A 274 6.09 21.63 10.72
C VAL A 274 5.46 22.73 11.58
N ASP A 275 4.15 22.65 11.85
CA ASP A 275 3.40 23.59 12.70
C ASP A 275 3.53 25.07 12.27
N ARG A 276 3.33 25.31 10.98
CA ARG A 276 3.28 26.65 10.35
C ARG A 276 1.87 26.97 9.84
N PRO A 277 0.91 27.25 10.76
CA PRO A 277 -0.48 27.48 10.40
C PRO A 277 -0.66 28.66 9.44
N ASP A 278 0.18 29.70 9.53
CA ASP A 278 0.16 30.85 8.63
C ASP A 278 0.42 30.47 7.17
N LEU A 279 1.37 29.56 6.92
CA LEU A 279 1.67 29.07 5.58
C LEU A 279 0.60 28.13 5.06
N ALA A 280 0.00 27.32 5.94
CA ALA A 280 -1.14 26.47 5.60
C ALA A 280 -2.34 27.31 5.14
N SER A 281 -2.74 28.32 5.91
CA SER A 281 -3.83 29.24 5.55
C SER A 281 -3.59 29.96 4.21
N ARG A 282 -2.35 30.37 3.94
CA ARG A 282 -1.98 31.01 2.66
C ARG A 282 -2.08 30.06 1.47
N SER A 283 -1.74 28.79 1.65
CA SER A 283 -1.92 27.76 0.63
C SER A 283 -3.40 27.46 0.39
N ILE A 284 -4.21 27.36 1.46
CA ILE A 284 -5.67 27.22 1.38
C ILE A 284 -6.26 28.39 0.59
N ALA A 285 -5.90 29.63 0.94
CA ALA A 285 -6.35 30.84 0.25
C ALA A 285 -5.94 30.84 -1.23
N SER A 286 -4.74 30.35 -1.56
CA SER A 286 -4.26 30.26 -2.94
C SER A 286 -5.04 29.23 -3.76
N LEU A 287 -5.26 28.03 -3.22
CA LEU A 287 -6.11 27.01 -3.84
C LEU A 287 -7.53 27.54 -4.04
N SER A 288 -8.07 28.22 -3.03
CA SER A 288 -9.40 28.85 -3.06
C SER A 288 -9.49 29.92 -4.14
N SER A 289 -8.50 30.80 -4.28
CA SER A 289 -8.43 31.78 -5.37
C SER A 289 -8.29 31.13 -6.75
N ILE A 290 -7.55 30.03 -6.87
CA ILE A 290 -7.39 29.29 -8.12
C ILE A 290 -8.68 28.57 -8.50
N TYR A 291 -9.39 27.97 -7.54
CA TYR A 291 -10.71 27.36 -7.74
C TYR A 291 -11.70 28.34 -8.38
N ARG A 292 -11.67 29.60 -7.91
CA ARG A 292 -12.54 30.67 -8.42
C ARG A 292 -12.27 31.04 -9.87
N LEU A 293 -11.11 30.71 -10.43
CA LEU A 293 -10.82 30.95 -11.84
C LEU A 293 -11.74 30.17 -12.78
N GLY A 294 -12.30 29.04 -12.32
CA GLY A 294 -13.27 28.25 -13.11
C GLY A 294 -14.71 28.77 -13.03
N LEU A 295 -15.01 29.71 -12.12
CA LEU A 295 -16.39 30.15 -11.86
C LEU A 295 -16.84 31.26 -12.81
N GLY A 296 -18.05 31.08 -13.32
CA GLY A 296 -18.87 32.10 -13.96
C GLY A 296 -19.68 32.91 -12.94
N THR A 297 -20.68 33.63 -13.43
CA THR A 297 -21.40 34.66 -12.67
C THR A 297 -22.24 34.10 -11.51
N TYR A 298 -22.82 32.91 -11.67
CA TYR A 298 -23.72 32.30 -10.69
C TYR A 298 -23.08 31.11 -9.96
N GLY A 299 -21.76 30.96 -10.10
CA GLY A 299 -21.00 29.78 -9.68
C GLY A 299 -21.18 28.57 -10.59
N ASP A 300 -21.84 28.76 -11.73
CA ASP A 300 -21.74 27.87 -12.88
C ASP A 300 -20.31 27.88 -13.46
N PRO A 301 -19.91 26.87 -14.25
CA PRO A 301 -18.65 26.90 -14.98
C PRO A 301 -18.54 28.15 -15.86
N GLN A 302 -17.34 28.72 -16.01
CA GLN A 302 -17.14 29.75 -17.03
C GLN A 302 -17.57 29.22 -18.41
N PRO A 303 -18.35 30.00 -19.18
CA PRO A 303 -18.89 29.55 -20.46
C PRO A 303 -17.83 28.99 -21.42
N ASP A 304 -16.65 29.59 -21.38
CA ASP A 304 -15.48 29.33 -22.21
C ASP A 304 -14.73 28.04 -21.80
N LEU A 305 -14.88 27.60 -20.54
CA LEU A 305 -14.23 26.40 -20.01
C LEU A 305 -15.17 25.19 -19.99
N GLY A 306 -16.47 25.39 -19.74
CA GLY A 306 -17.46 24.31 -19.70
C GLY A 306 -17.04 23.12 -18.81
N VAL A 307 -16.98 21.92 -19.38
CA VAL A 307 -16.58 20.69 -18.65
C VAL A 307 -15.13 20.75 -18.14
N VAL A 308 -14.25 21.53 -18.77
CA VAL A 308 -12.85 21.69 -18.31
C VAL A 308 -12.81 22.32 -16.92
N ALA A 309 -13.62 23.34 -16.66
CA ALA A 309 -13.71 23.94 -15.33
C ALA A 309 -14.19 22.93 -14.27
N ILE A 310 -15.10 22.01 -14.64
CA ILE A 310 -15.59 20.98 -13.72
C ILE A 310 -14.50 19.96 -13.39
N LYS A 311 -13.75 19.48 -14.39
CA LYS A 311 -12.60 18.59 -14.18
C LYS A 311 -11.51 19.28 -13.34
N PHE A 312 -11.28 20.56 -13.59
CA PHE A 312 -10.36 21.38 -12.81
C PHE A 312 -10.80 21.52 -11.35
N TRP A 313 -12.07 21.79 -11.08
CA TRP A 313 -12.60 21.81 -9.72
C TRP A 313 -12.47 20.45 -9.02
N TRP A 314 -12.75 19.35 -9.75
CA TRP A 314 -12.56 17.99 -9.24
C TRP A 314 -11.12 17.76 -8.78
N SER A 315 -10.16 18.16 -9.63
CA SER A 315 -8.72 18.06 -9.36
C SER A 315 -8.30 18.85 -8.10
N ILE A 316 -8.91 20.02 -7.87
CA ILE A 316 -8.67 20.80 -6.65
C ILE A 316 -9.30 20.11 -5.43
N ILE A 317 -10.56 19.69 -5.48
CA ILE A 317 -11.21 19.10 -4.29
C ILE A 317 -10.59 17.76 -3.90
N ALA A 318 -10.01 16.99 -4.83
CA ALA A 318 -9.22 15.80 -4.48
C ALA A 318 -7.97 16.15 -3.66
N ARG A 319 -7.32 17.29 -3.96
CA ARG A 319 -6.20 17.81 -3.14
C ARG A 319 -6.67 18.38 -1.82
N VAL A 320 -7.87 18.95 -1.76
CA VAL A 320 -8.49 19.41 -0.51
C VAL A 320 -8.72 18.24 0.42
N GLU A 321 -9.30 17.14 -0.05
CA GLU A 321 -9.45 15.90 0.73
C GLU A 321 -8.11 15.34 1.19
N ALA A 322 -7.11 15.33 0.30
CA ALA A 322 -5.76 14.89 0.63
C ALA A 322 -5.10 15.75 1.73
N LEU A 323 -5.28 17.08 1.68
CA LEU A 323 -4.78 18.01 2.71
C LEU A 323 -5.52 17.88 4.03
N GLY A 324 -6.85 17.74 3.95
CA GLY A 324 -7.68 17.52 5.12
C GLY A 324 -7.26 16.26 5.89
N ALA A 325 -6.88 15.20 5.17
CA ALA A 325 -6.32 14.00 5.75
C ALA A 325 -5.02 14.26 6.53
N VAL A 326 -4.12 15.11 6.02
CA VAL A 326 -2.92 15.54 6.75
C VAL A 326 -3.31 16.30 8.01
N MET A 327 -4.27 17.23 7.92
CA MET A 327 -4.73 18.00 9.08
C MET A 327 -5.36 17.13 10.16
N VAL A 328 -6.03 16.03 9.79
CA VAL A 328 -6.51 15.03 10.76
C VAL A 328 -5.34 14.35 11.48
N ARG A 329 -4.32 13.90 10.75
CA ARG A 329 -3.18 13.17 11.36
C ARG A 329 -2.30 14.05 12.25
N TYR A 330 -2.22 15.35 11.95
CA TYR A 330 -1.49 16.33 12.76
C TYR A 330 -2.38 17.14 13.71
N GLU A 331 -3.66 16.78 13.85
CA GLU A 331 -4.62 17.46 14.74
C GLU A 331 -4.74 18.99 14.50
N ALA A 332 -4.54 19.43 13.25
CA ALA A 332 -4.59 20.84 12.84
C ALA A 332 -6.05 21.31 12.63
N TRP A 333 -6.83 21.31 13.71
CA TRP A 333 -8.28 21.51 13.68
C TRP A 333 -8.72 22.87 13.12
N ASP A 334 -8.00 23.95 13.44
CA ASP A 334 -8.31 25.29 12.89
C ASP A 334 -8.16 25.33 11.37
N GLN A 335 -7.07 24.74 10.85
CA GLN A 335 -6.82 24.67 9.42
C GLN A 335 -7.79 23.70 8.73
N LEU A 336 -8.20 22.61 9.38
CA LEU A 336 -9.23 21.69 8.88
C LEU A 336 -10.55 22.43 8.66
N ARG A 337 -10.95 23.23 9.66
CA ARG A 337 -12.14 24.07 9.57
C ARG A 337 -12.01 25.11 8.46
N GLU A 338 -10.89 25.83 8.39
CA GLU A 338 -10.63 26.84 7.37
C GLU A 338 -10.68 26.24 5.95
N LEU A 339 -10.06 25.08 5.75
CA LEU A 339 -10.03 24.34 4.48
C LEU A 339 -11.43 23.90 4.07
N THR A 340 -12.23 23.41 5.01
CA THR A 340 -13.60 22.92 4.76
C THR A 340 -14.54 24.04 4.31
N LEU A 341 -14.46 25.20 4.98
CA LEU A 341 -15.39 26.32 4.81
C LEU A 341 -14.99 27.32 3.71
N GLN A 342 -14.08 26.94 2.81
CA GLN A 342 -13.82 27.74 1.63
C GLN A 342 -15.05 27.78 0.73
N THR A 343 -15.53 28.99 0.44
CA THR A 343 -16.71 29.20 -0.40
C THR A 343 -16.33 29.47 -1.87
N PRO A 344 -17.07 28.88 -2.83
CA PRO A 344 -16.85 29.13 -4.26
C PRO A 344 -17.02 30.60 -4.62
N ALA A 345 -18.06 31.28 -4.14
CA ALA A 345 -18.37 32.63 -4.63
C ALA A 345 -17.84 33.76 -3.72
N ALA A 346 -17.50 34.89 -4.35
CA ALA A 346 -17.22 36.15 -3.66
C ALA A 346 -18.49 36.88 -3.16
N LYS A 347 -19.69 36.41 -3.56
CA LYS A 347 -20.95 37.03 -3.16
C LYS A 347 -21.41 36.50 -1.82
N GLU A 348 -21.65 37.42 -0.90
CA GLU A 348 -22.26 37.13 0.39
C GLU A 348 -23.60 36.40 0.21
N GLY A 349 -23.81 35.33 0.99
CA GLY A 349 -25.03 34.51 0.91
C GLY A 349 -25.08 33.47 -0.21
N TYR A 350 -23.94 33.10 -0.81
CA TYR A 350 -23.89 32.02 -1.80
C TYR A 350 -24.45 30.70 -1.25
N TYR A 351 -24.98 29.85 -2.15
CA TYR A 351 -25.73 28.67 -1.75
C TYR A 351 -24.87 27.65 -0.99
N TYR A 352 -23.67 27.35 -1.49
CA TYR A 352 -22.76 26.36 -0.91
C TYR A 352 -21.79 27.00 0.09
N VAL A 353 -21.71 26.41 1.29
CA VAL A 353 -20.74 26.78 2.32
C VAL A 353 -19.36 26.14 2.13
N SER A 354 -19.27 25.09 1.31
CA SER A 354 -18.03 24.38 1.02
C SER A 354 -17.86 24.18 -0.49
N TRP A 355 -16.65 24.49 -0.97
CA TRP A 355 -16.18 24.16 -2.31
C TRP A 355 -16.15 22.65 -2.61
N ILE A 356 -16.04 21.78 -1.60
CA ILE A 356 -16.11 20.33 -1.73
C ILE A 356 -17.49 19.95 -2.26
N ARG A 357 -18.54 20.43 -1.58
CA ARG A 357 -19.93 20.16 -1.98
C ARG A 357 -20.27 20.75 -3.36
N HIS A 358 -19.78 21.95 -3.64
CA HIS A 358 -19.96 22.57 -4.96
C HIS A 358 -19.31 21.73 -6.08
N GLY A 359 -18.03 21.36 -5.90
CA GLY A 359 -17.28 20.55 -6.86
C GLY A 359 -17.88 19.16 -7.08
N LEU A 360 -18.28 18.47 -6.00
CA LEU A 360 -18.98 17.18 -6.07
C LEU A 360 -20.29 17.29 -6.86
N THR A 361 -21.09 18.32 -6.61
CA THR A 361 -22.37 18.51 -7.31
C THR A 361 -22.14 18.79 -8.79
N ALA A 362 -21.16 19.62 -9.14
CA ALA A 362 -20.80 19.89 -10.53
C ALA A 362 -20.30 18.62 -11.24
N ALA A 363 -19.45 17.84 -10.58
CA ALA A 363 -18.91 16.58 -11.10
C ALA A 363 -19.99 15.51 -11.31
N ALA A 364 -20.93 15.39 -10.38
CA ALA A 364 -22.09 14.50 -10.50
C ALA A 364 -22.95 14.88 -11.71
N ASN A 365 -23.28 16.18 -11.86
CA ASN A 365 -24.08 16.68 -12.97
C ASN A 365 -23.39 16.51 -14.34
N ALA A 366 -22.05 16.54 -14.36
CA ALA A 366 -21.25 16.31 -15.56
C ALA A 366 -20.95 14.82 -15.83
N GLY A 367 -21.42 13.90 -14.97
CA GLY A 367 -21.20 12.47 -15.12
C GLY A 367 -19.78 11.98 -14.81
N ILE A 368 -18.92 12.81 -14.20
CA ILE A 368 -17.51 12.48 -13.89
C ILE A 368 -17.40 11.31 -12.89
N LEU A 369 -18.44 11.08 -12.08
CA LEU A 369 -18.49 10.03 -11.07
C LEU A 369 -18.73 8.62 -11.63
N HIS A 370 -18.89 8.45 -12.95
CA HIS A 370 -19.14 7.15 -13.58
C HIS A 370 -17.85 6.49 -14.07
N GLY A 371 -17.82 5.15 -14.05
CA GLY A 371 -16.71 4.34 -14.56
C GLY A 371 -16.66 4.26 -16.09
N ALA A 372 -15.74 3.43 -16.62
CA ALA A 372 -15.51 3.25 -18.06
C ALA A 372 -16.76 2.78 -18.84
N SER A 373 -17.71 2.12 -18.15
CA SER A 373 -19.09 2.03 -18.61
C SER A 373 -19.89 3.15 -17.92
N ASN A 374 -20.48 4.07 -18.68
CA ASN A 374 -21.35 5.17 -18.22
C ASN A 374 -22.60 4.70 -17.40
N GLN A 375 -22.64 3.45 -16.94
CA GLN A 375 -23.74 2.82 -16.22
C GLN A 375 -23.37 2.48 -14.77
N THR A 376 -22.09 2.50 -14.37
CA THR A 376 -21.67 2.19 -12.99
C THR A 376 -21.05 3.40 -12.31
N LEU A 377 -21.66 3.85 -11.21
CA LEU A 377 -21.06 4.84 -10.29
C LEU A 377 -19.77 4.27 -9.72
N ARG A 378 -18.71 5.09 -9.63
CA ARG A 378 -17.50 4.80 -8.86
C ARG A 378 -17.78 5.11 -7.39
N PRO A 379 -17.96 4.11 -6.50
CA PRO A 379 -18.14 4.37 -5.08
C PRO A 379 -16.92 5.11 -4.53
N ALA A 380 -17.14 6.09 -3.65
CA ALA A 380 -16.06 6.85 -3.00
C ALA A 380 -15.03 7.45 -3.99
N ALA A 381 -15.45 7.84 -5.21
CA ALA A 381 -14.55 8.32 -6.27
C ALA A 381 -13.60 9.44 -5.79
N LEU A 382 -14.14 10.41 -5.05
CA LEU A 382 -13.36 11.52 -4.51
C LEU A 382 -12.30 11.04 -3.50
N ILE A 383 -12.64 10.09 -2.63
CA ILE A 383 -11.72 9.51 -1.63
C ILE A 383 -10.58 8.77 -2.33
N HIS A 384 -10.86 8.01 -3.38
CA HIS A 384 -9.85 7.31 -4.16
C HIS A 384 -8.92 8.27 -4.90
N ASP A 385 -9.46 9.31 -5.52
CA ASP A 385 -8.66 10.30 -6.23
C ASP A 385 -7.80 11.13 -5.24
N ALA A 386 -8.31 11.43 -4.04
CA ALA A 386 -7.53 12.02 -2.95
C ALA A 386 -6.42 11.09 -2.47
N ARG A 387 -6.69 9.77 -2.35
CA ARG A 387 -5.67 8.78 -1.99
C ARG A 387 -4.55 8.70 -3.03
N ALA A 388 -4.88 8.84 -4.31
CA ALA A 388 -3.89 8.93 -5.38
C ALA A 388 -2.99 10.17 -5.24
N VAL A 389 -3.56 11.31 -4.85
CA VAL A 389 -2.79 12.53 -4.55
C VAL A 389 -1.82 12.30 -3.38
N VAL A 390 -2.29 11.72 -2.27
CA VAL A 390 -1.43 11.41 -1.10
C VAL A 390 -0.30 10.45 -1.47
N HIS A 391 -0.58 9.45 -2.30
CA HIS A 391 0.45 8.50 -2.76
C HIS A 391 1.53 9.21 -3.59
N ARG A 392 1.13 10.07 -4.54
CA ARG A 392 2.02 10.82 -5.44
C ARG A 392 2.85 11.87 -4.71
N LEU A 393 2.28 12.55 -3.72
CA LEU A 393 2.90 13.70 -3.03
C LEU A 393 3.47 13.29 -1.67
N ALA A 394 4.77 13.04 -1.61
CA ALA A 394 5.47 12.63 -0.38
C ALA A 394 5.27 13.62 0.79
N ALA A 395 5.18 14.92 0.51
CA ALA A 395 4.87 15.97 1.49
C ALA A 395 3.55 15.73 2.27
N LEU A 396 2.61 14.95 1.72
CA LEU A 396 1.33 14.65 2.35
C LEU A 396 1.34 13.38 3.20
N ARG A 397 2.48 12.71 3.33
CA ARG A 397 2.63 11.45 4.07
C ARG A 397 3.93 11.38 4.85
N MET A 398 4.46 12.52 5.32
CA MET A 398 5.73 12.55 6.06
C MET A 398 5.73 11.72 7.34
N ASP A 399 4.55 11.48 7.92
CA ASP A 399 4.34 10.67 9.12
C ASP A 399 4.15 9.16 8.83
N GLN A 400 4.12 8.75 7.55
CA GLN A 400 3.91 7.37 7.13
C GLN A 400 5.01 6.92 6.15
N PRO A 401 5.43 5.64 6.19
CA PRO A 401 6.36 5.11 5.20
C PRO A 401 5.75 5.12 3.79
N ASP A 402 6.59 4.99 2.77
CA ASP A 402 6.10 4.82 1.40
C ASP A 402 5.24 3.56 1.30
N ASP A 403 4.00 3.76 0.87
CA ASP A 403 3.02 2.70 0.78
C ASP A 403 3.10 2.05 -0.59
N SER A 404 4.02 1.09 -0.70
CA SER A 404 4.15 0.22 -1.88
C SER A 404 2.94 -0.71 -2.08
N SER A 405 1.99 -0.74 -1.14
CA SER A 405 0.75 -1.51 -1.25
C SER A 405 -0.43 -0.72 -1.85
N TYR A 406 -0.22 0.54 -2.25
CA TYR A 406 -1.26 1.33 -2.90
C TYR A 406 -1.70 0.73 -4.25
N GLY A 407 -2.96 0.29 -4.32
CA GLY A 407 -3.66 -0.01 -5.57
C GLY A 407 -4.54 1.17 -5.98
N ALA A 408 -4.46 1.61 -7.25
CA ALA A 408 -5.27 2.72 -7.79
C ALA A 408 -6.80 2.46 -7.75
N ALA A 409 -7.19 1.20 -7.58
CA ALA A 409 -8.54 0.76 -7.30
C ALA A 409 -8.45 -0.34 -6.24
N PRO A 410 -8.39 -0.01 -4.94
CA PRO A 410 -8.41 -1.04 -3.91
C PRO A 410 -9.76 -1.73 -4.07
N GLU A 411 -9.74 -3.01 -4.47
CA GLU A 411 -10.96 -3.82 -4.50
C GLU A 411 -11.63 -3.68 -3.12
N ILE A 412 -12.97 -3.63 -3.09
CA ILE A 412 -13.79 -3.33 -1.89
C ILE A 412 -13.48 -4.27 -0.68
N GLN A 413 -12.58 -5.24 -0.85
CA GLN A 413 -12.18 -6.29 0.08
C GLN A 413 -10.91 -6.02 0.91
N HIS A 414 -10.34 -4.81 0.95
CA HIS A 414 -9.20 -4.56 1.84
C HIS A 414 -9.64 -4.37 3.30
N THR A 415 -9.56 -5.48 4.06
CA THR A 415 -9.64 -5.55 5.53
C THR A 415 -8.34 -5.15 6.23
N GLN A 416 -7.30 -4.77 5.49
CA GLN A 416 -6.06 -4.24 6.05
C GLN A 416 -6.20 -2.76 6.46
N ARG A 417 -5.56 -2.40 7.59
CA ARG A 417 -5.43 -1.01 8.05
C ARG A 417 -4.65 -0.22 7.00
N ASP A 418 -5.23 0.88 6.54
CA ASP A 418 -4.57 1.86 5.66
C ASP A 418 -4.73 3.23 6.35
N PRO A 419 -3.73 3.67 7.15
CA PRO A 419 -3.81 4.92 7.90
C PRO A 419 -4.04 6.15 7.02
N LEU A 420 -3.53 6.14 5.79
CA LEU A 420 -3.69 7.25 4.86
C LEU A 420 -5.13 7.31 4.35
N LEU A 421 -5.70 6.18 3.92
CA LEU A 421 -7.10 6.10 3.53
C LEU A 421 -8.05 6.39 4.70
N ASP A 422 -7.73 5.89 5.89
CA ASP A 422 -8.49 6.14 7.11
C ASP A 422 -8.54 7.64 7.42
N SER A 423 -7.41 8.34 7.36
CA SER A 423 -7.37 9.80 7.58
C SER A 423 -8.15 10.62 6.55
N ILE A 424 -8.22 10.17 5.28
CA ILE A 424 -9.07 10.81 4.25
C ILE A 424 -10.54 10.61 4.60
N CYS A 425 -10.96 9.39 4.93
CA CYS A 425 -12.32 9.09 5.36
C CYS A 425 -12.73 9.88 6.62
N GLN A 426 -11.80 10.04 7.56
CA GLN A 426 -11.99 10.82 8.78
C GLN A 426 -12.18 12.30 8.49
N TYR A 427 -11.38 12.87 7.57
CA TYR A 427 -11.55 14.25 7.15
C TYR A 427 -12.89 14.47 6.45
N ASP A 428 -13.27 13.66 5.45
CA ASP A 428 -14.55 13.81 4.74
C ASP A 428 -15.74 13.75 5.72
N ALA A 429 -15.66 12.90 6.75
CA ALA A 429 -16.67 12.83 7.82
C ALA A 429 -16.72 14.09 8.68
N LEU A 430 -15.57 14.62 9.12
CA LEU A 430 -15.51 15.87 9.88
C LEU A 430 -15.94 17.07 9.03
N ALA A 431 -15.56 17.12 7.75
CA ALA A 431 -15.95 18.16 6.81
C ALA A 431 -17.46 18.19 6.60
N CYS A 432 -18.12 17.03 6.59
CA CYS A 432 -19.59 16.93 6.58
C CYS A 432 -20.20 17.57 7.83
N VAL A 433 -19.68 17.26 9.02
CA VAL A 433 -20.16 17.83 10.29
C VAL A 433 -19.95 19.35 10.33
N VAL A 434 -18.76 19.82 9.98
CA VAL A 434 -18.41 21.25 9.95
C VAL A 434 -19.29 22.01 8.96
N SER A 435 -19.52 21.47 7.76
CA SER A 435 -20.40 22.09 6.75
C SER A 435 -21.85 22.14 7.21
N HIS A 436 -22.33 21.08 7.88
CA HIS A 436 -23.68 21.04 8.42
C HIS A 436 -23.89 22.03 9.56
N ALA A 437 -22.89 22.18 10.44
CA ALA A 437 -22.90 23.15 11.52
C ALA A 437 -22.91 24.59 11.00
N ALA A 438 -22.11 24.89 9.97
CA ALA A 438 -22.04 26.21 9.38
C ALA A 438 -23.37 26.64 8.73
N LYS A 439 -24.15 25.69 8.20
CA LYS A 439 -25.48 25.94 7.65
C LYS A 439 -26.33 24.68 7.76
N SER A 440 -27.30 24.71 8.68
CA SER A 440 -28.18 23.59 9.04
C SER A 440 -29.15 23.19 7.90
N ASN A 441 -28.59 22.64 6.82
CA ASN A 441 -29.30 22.10 5.68
C ASN A 441 -28.54 20.87 5.18
N GLY A 442 -29.24 19.73 5.05
CA GLY A 442 -28.65 18.47 4.60
C GLY A 442 -28.06 18.51 3.19
N SER A 443 -28.37 19.52 2.37
CA SER A 443 -27.79 19.70 1.04
C SER A 443 -26.35 20.24 1.04
N GLN A 444 -25.84 20.69 2.19
CA GLN A 444 -24.55 21.37 2.32
C GLN A 444 -23.34 20.44 2.40
N PHE A 445 -23.57 19.14 2.59
CA PHE A 445 -22.53 18.13 2.61
C PHE A 445 -22.94 16.90 1.80
N TYR A 446 -21.98 16.02 1.54
CA TYR A 446 -22.23 14.71 0.94
C TYR A 446 -21.20 13.72 1.51
N PRO A 447 -21.63 12.61 2.15
CA PRO A 447 -20.74 11.71 2.87
C PRO A 447 -20.03 10.75 1.90
N SER A 448 -18.99 11.22 1.20
CA SER A 448 -18.21 10.41 0.25
C SER A 448 -17.60 9.17 0.91
N PHE A 449 -17.21 9.27 2.18
CA PHE A 449 -16.69 8.19 3.01
C PHE A 449 -17.68 7.02 3.19
N ALA A 450 -18.98 7.24 2.96
CA ALA A 450 -20.00 6.19 3.09
C ALA A 450 -19.83 5.05 2.08
N GLY A 451 -19.11 5.32 0.98
CA GLY A 451 -18.67 4.30 0.02
C GLY A 451 -17.63 3.32 0.57
N LEU A 452 -17.15 3.48 1.81
CA LEU A 452 -16.16 2.62 2.47
C LEU A 452 -16.61 2.18 3.88
N PHE A 453 -15.91 1.23 4.50
CA PHE A 453 -16.30 0.68 5.81
C PHE A 453 -16.28 1.74 6.92
N SER A 454 -17.25 1.67 7.83
CA SER A 454 -17.39 2.64 8.92
C SER A 454 -16.22 2.68 9.88
N THR A 455 -15.49 1.58 10.02
CA THR A 455 -14.26 1.51 10.81
C THR A 455 -13.19 2.53 10.40
N ARG A 456 -13.25 3.06 9.17
CA ARG A 456 -12.28 4.05 8.67
C ARG A 456 -12.59 5.47 9.18
N ALA A 457 -13.85 5.91 9.07
CA ALA A 457 -14.29 7.26 9.42
C ALA A 457 -14.79 7.41 10.86
N GLN A 458 -15.33 6.36 11.48
CA GLN A 458 -15.93 6.43 12.80
C GLN A 458 -14.99 6.94 13.91
N PRO A 459 -13.69 6.61 13.94
CA PRO A 459 -12.79 7.07 15.00
C PRO A 459 -12.77 8.59 15.20
N SER A 460 -12.74 9.38 14.12
CA SER A 460 -12.70 10.85 14.24
C SER A 460 -14.03 11.45 14.70
N LEU A 461 -15.16 10.82 14.34
CA LEU A 461 -16.48 11.22 14.83
C LEU A 461 -16.64 10.92 16.32
N LEU A 462 -16.07 9.82 16.82
CA LEU A 462 -16.04 9.52 18.25
C LEU A 462 -15.15 10.51 18.99
N GLN A 463 -13.95 10.80 18.45
CA GLN A 463 -13.07 11.80 19.01
C GLN A 463 -13.76 13.17 19.12
N LEU A 464 -14.48 13.59 18.07
CA LEU A 464 -15.24 14.85 18.12
C LEU A 464 -16.30 14.88 19.22
N LEU A 465 -16.94 13.75 19.54
CA LEU A 465 -17.92 13.68 20.64
C LEU A 465 -17.26 13.75 22.03
N ASP A 466 -16.04 13.26 22.15
CA ASP A 466 -15.34 13.09 23.43
C ASP A 466 -14.37 14.25 23.75
N ASP A 467 -13.87 14.96 22.74
CA ASP A 467 -12.85 15.99 22.84
C ASP A 467 -13.43 17.42 22.72
N ASN A 468 -13.56 18.11 23.85
CA ASN A 468 -14.03 19.50 23.91
C ASN A 468 -13.08 20.48 23.19
N GLN A 469 -11.78 20.22 23.15
CA GLN A 469 -10.83 21.08 22.45
C GLN A 469 -11.07 20.98 20.94
N MET A 470 -11.19 19.76 20.42
CA MET A 470 -11.55 19.52 19.02
C MET A 470 -12.89 20.19 18.65
N GLN A 471 -13.91 20.09 19.51
CA GLN A 471 -15.20 20.78 19.31
C GLN A 471 -15.03 22.30 19.21
N ASN A 472 -14.27 22.91 20.12
CA ASN A 472 -14.07 24.37 20.13
C ASN A 472 -13.38 24.89 18.86
N HIS A 473 -12.43 24.12 18.31
CA HIS A 473 -11.75 24.50 17.07
C HIS A 473 -12.62 24.28 15.83
N LEU A 474 -13.30 23.13 15.72
CA LEU A 474 -14.08 22.80 14.52
C LEU A 474 -15.45 23.47 14.47
N LEU A 475 -16.07 23.64 15.64
CA LEU A 475 -17.45 24.05 15.82
C LEU A 475 -17.58 25.19 16.86
N PRO A 476 -16.82 26.30 16.74
CA PRO A 476 -16.75 27.35 17.76
C PRO A 476 -18.11 27.99 18.09
N ASP A 477 -19.02 28.01 17.11
CA ASP A 477 -20.35 28.62 17.22
C ASP A 477 -21.44 27.61 17.63
N THR A 478 -21.08 26.34 17.87
CA THR A 478 -22.03 25.26 18.19
C THR A 478 -21.94 24.89 19.67
N PRO A 479 -23.06 24.92 20.42
CA PRO A 479 -23.08 24.44 21.80
C PRO A 479 -22.69 22.94 21.88
N PRO A 480 -21.94 22.49 22.91
CA PRO A 480 -21.51 21.09 23.05
C PRO A 480 -22.66 20.07 22.99
N GLN A 481 -23.85 20.46 23.48
CA GLN A 481 -25.06 19.62 23.48
C GLN A 481 -25.62 19.37 22.07
N GLU A 482 -25.30 20.23 21.10
CA GLU A 482 -25.78 20.12 19.72
C GLU A 482 -24.83 19.30 18.83
N VAL A 483 -23.58 19.09 19.25
CA VAL A 483 -22.57 18.31 18.50
C VAL A 483 -23.07 16.89 18.22
N GLU A 484 -23.68 16.24 19.21
CA GLU A 484 -24.25 14.89 19.07
C GLU A 484 -25.33 14.83 17.98
N SER A 485 -26.17 15.88 17.88
CA SER A 485 -27.22 15.98 16.86
C SER A 485 -26.64 16.15 15.45
N LEU A 486 -25.56 16.93 15.31
CA LEU A 486 -24.85 17.09 14.04
C LEU A 486 -24.25 15.77 13.57
N VAL A 487 -23.56 15.06 14.47
CA VAL A 487 -22.96 13.74 14.17
C VAL A 487 -24.04 12.72 13.81
N LYS A 488 -25.17 12.69 14.54
CA LYS A 488 -26.34 11.84 14.20
C LYS A 488 -26.85 12.12 12.79
N THR A 489 -26.95 13.38 12.40
CA THR A 489 -27.45 13.77 11.08
C THR A 489 -26.51 13.30 9.97
N VAL A 490 -25.20 13.48 10.13
CA VAL A 490 -24.19 13.00 9.19
C VAL A 490 -24.16 11.47 9.12
N ALA A 491 -24.20 10.78 10.27
CA ALA A 491 -24.23 9.32 10.33
C ALA A 491 -25.47 8.73 9.63
N LYS A 492 -26.65 9.35 9.80
CA LYS A 492 -27.87 8.95 9.11
C LYS A 492 -27.77 9.13 7.59
N ALA A 493 -27.21 10.24 7.13
CA ALA A 493 -26.96 10.47 5.71
C ALA A 493 -25.97 9.44 5.15
N ALA A 494 -24.89 9.13 5.87
CA ALA A 494 -23.92 8.10 5.48
C ALA A 494 -24.53 6.70 5.43
N ALA A 495 -25.42 6.35 6.37
CA ALA A 495 -26.13 5.07 6.36
C ALA A 495 -27.02 4.92 5.11
N GLN A 496 -27.71 5.99 4.71
CA GLN A 496 -28.52 6.03 3.47
C GLN A 496 -27.64 5.91 2.23
N GLU A 497 -26.53 6.64 2.18
CA GLU A 497 -25.63 6.64 1.03
C GLU A 497 -24.89 5.30 0.87
N GLY A 498 -24.48 4.68 1.98
CA GLY A 498 -23.84 3.36 1.96
C GLY A 498 -24.72 2.29 1.32
N TRP A 499 -26.04 2.31 1.61
CA TRP A 499 -27.01 1.44 0.93
C TRP A 499 -27.01 1.65 -0.57
N THR A 500 -27.04 2.91 -1.03
CA THR A 500 -27.05 3.26 -2.46
C THR A 500 -25.77 2.80 -3.17
N LEU A 501 -24.60 3.01 -2.55
CA LEU A 501 -23.31 2.79 -3.20
C LEU A 501 -22.80 1.34 -3.12
N ARG A 502 -23.13 0.60 -2.05
CA ARG A 502 -22.56 -0.73 -1.79
C ARG A 502 -23.59 -1.82 -1.51
N ASN A 503 -24.88 -1.50 -1.48
CA ASN A 503 -25.92 -2.41 -0.96
C ASN A 503 -25.64 -2.88 0.48
N ALA A 504 -24.92 -2.08 1.26
CA ALA A 504 -24.61 -2.33 2.67
C ALA A 504 -24.59 -1.00 3.42
N PRO A 505 -25.29 -0.86 4.54
CA PRO A 505 -25.31 0.40 5.26
C PRO A 505 -23.96 0.69 5.90
N TRP A 506 -23.69 1.98 6.01
CA TRP A 506 -22.63 2.49 6.87
C TRP A 506 -23.15 2.49 8.32
N TYR A 507 -22.56 1.67 9.19
CA TYR A 507 -23.01 1.51 10.57
C TYR A 507 -22.16 2.32 11.55
N PHE A 508 -22.77 3.24 12.30
CA PHE A 508 -22.15 3.82 13.48
C PHE A 508 -22.26 2.81 14.63
N THR A 509 -21.13 2.31 15.14
CA THR A 509 -21.15 1.19 16.08
C THR A 509 -21.27 1.59 17.56
N ASP A 510 -21.23 2.89 17.87
CA ASP A 510 -21.39 3.41 19.23
C ASP A 510 -22.87 3.70 19.54
N GLY A 511 -23.36 3.11 20.63
CA GLY A 511 -24.77 3.15 21.04
C GLY A 511 -25.26 4.51 21.52
N ARG A 512 -24.40 5.53 21.65
CA ARG A 512 -24.81 6.91 21.95
C ARG A 512 -25.69 7.50 20.85
N LEU A 513 -25.49 7.03 19.61
CA LEU A 513 -26.17 7.57 18.44
C LEU A 513 -27.28 6.67 17.86
N THR A 514 -27.53 5.49 18.46
CA THR A 514 -28.59 4.55 18.07
C THR A 514 -29.95 4.87 18.67
#